data_AF-A0A9Q1I8W3-F1
#
_entry.id   AF-A0A9Q1I8W3-F1
#
_cell.length_a   1.000
_cell.length_b   1.000
_cell.length_c   1.000
_cell.angle_alpha   90.00
_cell.angle_beta   90.00
_cell.angle_gamma   90.00
#
_symmetry.space_group_name_H-M   'P 1'
#
loop_
_entity.id
_entity.type
_entity.pdbx_description
1 polymer ?
#
loop_
_entity_poly.entity_id
_entity_poly.type
_entity_poly.pdbx_seq_one_letter_code
_entity_poly.pdbx_strand_id
1 'polypeptide(L)'
;MAPLTICRIRPPTIFWRSALHLFGLIVVSVCLTSRTALAKKNHLRVVTDGNWEEILEGEWMIEFFAPWCPACQQLQPVWNEFAEWGEDIGVNIAKVDVTEQPGLSGRFIITALPTIYHCKDGVFRRYQGARTKDDFLSFVDEKKWQDLEPVSSWFGPSSFLMNTMSGLFKLSMFIRHCHNYLTEQIGIPVWGSYTIFALATLFSGLTLGLILVFIADCVFPSRRFSSPNYYQKKQALKQARLMKQLEVEHEADGEEEDEEEEEEDYYDRDQDDLWRRGVPEGRPEPRTGDLPEDTVRRRVLGTGDDEEDEEDT
;
A
#
# COMPACT_ATOMS: atom_id res chain seq x y z
N MET A 1 31.06 71.89 79.94
CA MET A 1 31.19 70.85 78.91
C MET A 1 30.10 69.82 79.13
N ALA A 2 29.20 69.66 78.15
CA ALA A 2 28.07 68.74 78.21
C ALA A 2 28.50 67.29 77.89
N PRO A 3 27.85 66.27 78.46
CA PRO A 3 27.84 64.93 77.88
C PRO A 3 26.57 64.73 77.03
N LEU A 4 26.76 64.14 75.84
CA LEU A 4 25.76 63.81 74.85
C LEU A 4 24.92 62.60 75.27
N THR A 5 23.60 62.74 75.26
CA THR A 5 22.64 61.62 75.42
C THR A 5 22.30 61.05 74.05
N ILE A 6 22.75 59.82 73.77
CA ILE A 6 22.43 59.09 72.54
C ILE A 6 21.02 58.49 72.66
N CYS A 7 20.09 58.98 71.85
CA CYS A 7 18.71 58.48 71.75
C CYS A 7 18.66 57.27 70.80
N ARG A 8 18.36 56.07 71.33
CA ARG A 8 18.27 54.82 70.56
C ARG A 8 16.84 54.65 70.03
N ILE A 9 16.62 54.99 68.76
CA ILE A 9 15.34 54.82 68.05
C ILE A 9 15.14 53.32 67.75
N ARG A 10 14.02 52.74 68.21
CA ARG A 10 13.62 51.35 67.94
C ARG A 10 12.75 51.33 66.66
N PRO A 11 13.03 50.50 65.65
CA PRO A 11 12.27 50.52 64.40
C PRO A 11 10.86 49.93 64.60
N PRO A 12 9.86 50.38 63.81
CA PRO A 12 8.46 49.97 63.97
C PRO A 12 8.24 48.58 63.35
N THR A 13 8.33 47.53 64.17
CA THR A 13 8.12 46.13 63.74
C THR A 13 6.66 45.75 63.50
N ILE A 14 5.70 46.64 63.79
CA ILE A 14 4.26 46.38 63.68
C ILE A 14 3.76 46.59 62.24
N PHE A 15 4.34 47.53 61.50
CA PHE A 15 3.86 47.87 60.15
C PHE A 15 4.11 46.76 59.12
N TRP A 16 5.20 46.01 59.29
CA TRP A 16 5.61 44.93 58.38
C TRP A 16 4.76 43.65 58.54
N ARG A 17 4.23 43.39 59.75
CA ARG A 17 3.38 42.21 60.01
C ARG A 17 2.03 42.35 59.32
N SER A 18 1.41 43.52 59.38
CA SER A 18 0.12 43.78 58.74
C SER A 18 0.22 43.75 57.21
N ALA A 19 1.32 44.25 56.65
CA ALA A 19 1.59 44.19 55.21
C ALA A 19 1.78 42.75 54.70
N LEU A 20 2.45 41.89 55.46
CA LEU A 20 2.60 40.47 55.12
C LEU A 20 1.26 39.71 55.13
N HIS A 21 0.38 40.00 56.09
CA HIS A 21 -0.94 39.38 56.16
C HIS A 21 -1.85 39.83 55.01
N LEU A 22 -1.81 41.11 54.63
CA LEU A 22 -2.60 41.63 53.51
C LEU A 22 -2.10 41.09 52.17
N PHE A 23 -0.78 41.00 51.99
CA PHE A 23 -0.18 40.40 50.80
C PHE A 23 -0.48 38.89 50.71
N GLY A 24 -0.43 38.18 51.84
CA GLY A 24 -0.81 36.77 51.93
C GLY A 24 -2.29 36.54 51.56
N LEU A 25 -3.20 37.40 52.03
CA LEU A 25 -4.62 37.33 51.70
C LEU A 25 -4.89 37.63 50.21
N ILE A 26 -4.16 38.59 49.63
CA ILE A 26 -4.27 38.90 48.19
C ILE A 26 -3.73 37.74 47.35
N VAL A 27 -2.59 37.14 47.71
CA VAL A 27 -2.03 35.97 47.00
C VAL A 27 -2.97 34.77 47.12
N VAL A 28 -3.54 34.50 48.31
CA VAL A 28 -4.53 33.43 48.50
C VAL A 28 -5.80 33.70 47.68
N SER A 29 -6.29 34.95 47.63
CA SER A 29 -7.45 35.32 46.81
C SER A 29 -7.18 35.17 45.32
N VAL A 30 -5.99 35.54 44.84
CA VAL A 30 -5.57 35.35 43.44
C VAL A 30 -5.36 33.86 43.12
N CYS A 31 -4.87 33.06 44.06
CA CYS A 31 -4.77 31.61 43.91
C CYS A 31 -6.14 30.91 43.90
N LEU A 32 -7.13 31.42 44.66
CA LEU A 32 -8.51 30.89 44.63
C LEU A 32 -9.25 31.26 43.35
N THR A 33 -8.98 32.40 42.72
CA THR A 33 -9.57 32.76 41.42
C THR A 33 -8.88 32.10 40.22
N SER A 34 -7.68 31.53 40.41
CA SER A 34 -6.88 30.93 39.32
C SER A 34 -7.17 29.45 39.02
N ARG A 35 -8.27 28.86 39.53
CA ARG A 35 -8.66 27.50 39.16
C ARG A 35 -10.13 27.42 38.78
N THR A 36 -10.40 27.64 37.50
CA THR A 36 -11.26 26.82 36.63
C THR A 36 -11.19 27.43 35.22
N ALA A 37 -10.01 27.41 34.61
CA ALA A 37 -10.00 27.20 33.16
C ALA A 37 -10.54 25.77 32.97
N LEU A 38 -11.87 25.65 32.86
CA LEU A 38 -12.54 24.43 32.46
C LEU A 38 -11.93 24.09 31.10
N ALA A 39 -10.95 23.17 31.10
CA ALA A 39 -10.49 22.56 29.88
C ALA A 39 -11.74 21.91 29.27
N LYS A 40 -12.35 22.60 28.29
CA LYS A 40 -13.49 22.08 27.55
C LYS A 40 -13.05 20.71 27.05
N LYS A 41 -13.76 19.67 27.47
CA LYS A 41 -13.50 18.30 27.02
C LYS A 41 -13.55 18.36 25.50
N ASN A 42 -12.42 18.07 24.84
CA ASN A 42 -12.37 18.09 23.38
C ASN A 42 -13.04 16.82 22.89
N HIS A 43 -14.33 16.93 22.53
CA HIS A 43 -15.12 15.83 21.95
C HIS A 43 -14.61 15.40 20.58
N LEU A 44 -13.85 16.28 19.90
CA LEU A 44 -13.20 15.99 18.64
C LEU A 44 -11.89 15.23 18.86
N ARG A 45 -11.83 13.99 18.36
CA ARG A 45 -10.64 13.14 18.41
C ARG A 45 -9.72 13.38 17.22
N VAL A 46 -8.41 13.28 17.43
CA VAL A 46 -7.41 13.36 16.35
C VAL A 46 -6.91 11.96 16.05
N VAL A 47 -7.10 11.53 14.80
CA VAL A 47 -6.67 10.21 14.34
C VAL A 47 -5.36 10.35 13.56
N THR A 48 -4.43 9.47 13.88
CA THR A 48 -3.04 9.39 13.43
C THR A 48 -2.75 7.96 13.02
N ASP A 49 -1.64 7.74 12.31
CA ASP A 49 -1.19 6.39 11.94
C ASP A 49 -0.99 5.45 13.15
N GLY A 50 -0.82 5.98 14.37
CA GLY A 50 -0.62 5.17 15.58
C GLY A 50 -1.89 4.75 16.31
N ASN A 51 -3.03 5.39 16.07
CA ASN A 51 -4.28 5.14 16.79
C ASN A 51 -5.49 4.88 15.86
N TRP A 52 -5.27 4.80 14.54
CA TRP A 52 -6.36 4.60 13.58
C TRP A 52 -7.14 3.31 13.82
N GLU A 53 -6.57 2.29 14.46
CA GLU A 53 -7.28 1.04 14.78
C GLU A 53 -8.48 1.27 15.70
N GLU A 54 -8.47 2.33 16.52
CA GLU A 54 -9.61 2.70 17.38
C GLU A 54 -10.89 2.97 16.57
N ILE A 55 -10.77 3.44 15.32
CA ILE A 55 -11.93 3.75 14.48
C ILE A 55 -12.66 2.49 13.98
N LEU A 56 -12.04 1.31 14.13
CA LEU A 56 -12.63 0.04 13.73
C LEU A 56 -13.69 -0.45 14.72
N GLU A 57 -13.70 0.07 15.95
CA GLU A 57 -14.58 -0.37 17.00
C GLU A 57 -15.65 0.68 17.31
N GLY A 58 -16.93 0.29 17.23
CA GLY A 58 -18.05 1.20 17.45
C GLY A 58 -18.34 2.09 16.25
N GLU A 59 -19.00 3.23 16.51
CA GLU A 59 -19.47 4.14 15.47
C GLU A 59 -18.63 5.43 15.45
N TRP A 60 -18.12 5.77 14.28
CA TRP A 60 -17.21 6.90 14.06
C TRP A 60 -17.59 7.71 12.83
N MET A 61 -17.42 9.02 12.94
CA MET A 61 -17.48 9.98 11.84
C MET A 61 -16.10 10.62 11.70
N ILE A 62 -15.47 10.47 10.54
CA ILE A 62 -14.05 10.82 10.32
C ILE A 62 -13.97 11.83 9.17
N GLU A 63 -13.46 13.03 9.45
CA GLU A 63 -13.15 14.05 8.45
C GLU A 63 -11.67 13.98 8.04
N PHE A 64 -11.40 13.81 6.75
CA PHE A 64 -10.08 14.03 6.15
C PHE A 64 -9.99 15.46 5.63
N PHE A 65 -9.04 16.22 6.17
CA PHE A 65 -8.87 17.65 5.86
C PHE A 65 -7.40 17.99 5.60
N ALA A 66 -7.17 19.19 5.05
CA ALA A 66 -5.85 19.80 4.98
C ALA A 66 -5.92 21.27 5.40
N PRO A 67 -4.91 21.81 6.11
CA PRO A 67 -4.94 23.16 6.66
C PRO A 67 -4.95 24.26 5.59
N TRP A 68 -4.39 23.98 4.41
CA TRP A 68 -4.36 24.91 3.28
C TRP A 68 -5.62 24.86 2.41
N CYS A 69 -6.54 23.94 2.66
CA CYS A 69 -7.74 23.78 1.83
C CYS A 69 -8.86 24.76 2.27
N PRO A 70 -9.31 25.69 1.42
CA PRO A 70 -10.33 26.67 1.79
C PRO A 70 -11.69 26.04 2.17
N ALA A 71 -12.10 24.99 1.45
CA ALA A 71 -13.34 24.28 1.75
C ALA A 71 -13.29 23.55 3.11
N CYS A 72 -12.10 23.04 3.49
CA CYS A 72 -11.92 22.45 4.82
C CYS A 72 -12.03 23.50 5.91
N GLN A 73 -11.42 24.68 5.72
CA GLN A 73 -11.48 25.78 6.70
C GLN A 73 -12.92 26.23 6.98
N GLN A 74 -13.80 26.22 5.96
CA GLN A 74 -15.22 26.52 6.13
C GLN A 74 -15.97 25.42 6.88
N LEU A 75 -15.57 24.17 6.73
CA LEU A 75 -16.18 23.02 7.39
C LEU A 75 -15.75 22.89 8.86
N GLN A 76 -14.52 23.28 9.22
CA GLN A 76 -13.98 23.17 10.57
C GLN A 76 -14.91 23.69 11.69
N PRO A 77 -15.51 24.91 11.62
CA PRO A 77 -16.42 25.35 12.68
C PRO A 77 -17.65 24.44 12.82
N VAL A 78 -18.24 24.03 11.70
CA VAL A 78 -19.40 23.13 11.68
C VAL A 78 -19.04 21.75 12.23
N TRP A 79 -17.86 21.23 11.89
CA TRP A 79 -17.38 19.94 12.38
C TRP A 79 -17.08 19.96 13.89
N ASN A 80 -16.50 21.05 14.39
CA ASN A 80 -16.28 21.25 15.83
C ASN A 80 -17.61 21.33 16.58
N GLU A 81 -18.61 22.04 16.04
CA GLU A 81 -19.94 22.10 16.63
C GLU A 81 -20.62 20.74 16.62
N PHE A 82 -20.51 19.97 15.54
CA PHE A 82 -21.02 18.60 15.46
C PHE A 82 -20.33 17.70 16.50
N ALA A 83 -19.01 17.84 16.67
CA ALA A 83 -18.24 17.09 17.66
C ALA A 83 -18.80 17.22 19.09
N GLU A 84 -19.32 18.38 19.46
CA GLU A 84 -19.91 18.62 20.79
C GLU A 84 -21.12 17.74 21.09
N TRP A 85 -21.86 17.30 20.06
CA TRP A 85 -23.05 16.46 20.21
C TRP A 85 -22.74 14.96 20.09
N GLY A 86 -21.52 14.59 19.69
CA GLY A 86 -21.15 13.19 19.41
C GLY A 86 -21.38 12.25 20.60
N GLU A 87 -21.02 12.68 21.82
CA GLU A 87 -21.26 11.90 23.04
C GLU A 87 -22.77 11.67 23.28
N ASP A 88 -23.63 12.66 22.97
CA ASP A 88 -25.08 12.60 23.20
C ASP A 88 -25.78 11.61 22.26
N ILE A 89 -25.33 11.53 21.00
CA ILE A 89 -25.87 10.62 19.98
C ILE A 89 -25.09 9.29 19.88
N GLY A 90 -24.06 9.09 20.72
CA GLY A 90 -23.29 7.85 20.78
C GLY A 90 -22.38 7.60 19.58
N VAL A 91 -21.88 8.66 18.92
CA VAL A 91 -20.92 8.58 17.82
C VAL A 91 -19.61 9.29 18.16
N ASN A 92 -18.49 8.65 17.87
CA ASN A 92 -17.18 9.28 18.02
C ASN A 92 -16.87 10.15 16.79
N ILE A 93 -16.43 11.38 17.02
CA ILE A 93 -16.17 12.33 15.94
C ILE A 93 -14.67 12.58 15.88
N ALA A 94 -14.08 12.37 14.71
CA ALA A 94 -12.65 12.41 14.50
C ALA A 94 -12.27 13.28 13.30
N LYS A 95 -11.04 13.77 13.31
CA LYS A 95 -10.39 14.41 12.16
C LYS A 95 -9.01 13.83 11.90
N VAL A 96 -8.64 13.82 10.63
CA VAL A 96 -7.34 13.36 10.11
C VAL A 96 -6.75 14.46 9.23
N ASP A 97 -5.56 14.92 9.57
CA ASP A 97 -4.78 15.80 8.71
C ASP A 97 -4.00 14.97 7.69
N VAL A 98 -4.36 15.06 6.40
CA VAL A 98 -3.69 14.29 5.34
C VAL A 98 -2.29 14.80 5.03
N THR A 99 -1.92 16.00 5.49
CA THR A 99 -0.58 16.57 5.32
C THR A 99 0.41 16.00 6.31
N GLU A 100 -0.02 15.73 7.53
CA GLU A 100 0.80 15.11 8.57
C GLU A 100 0.74 13.57 8.50
N GLN A 101 -0.37 13.01 8.03
CA GLN A 101 -0.62 11.56 8.00
C GLN A 101 -0.75 11.03 6.55
N PRO A 102 0.33 11.01 5.75
CA PRO A 102 0.29 10.51 4.38
C PRO A 102 -0.04 9.01 4.30
N GLY A 103 0.27 8.25 5.36
CA GLY A 103 -0.09 6.86 5.51
C GLY A 103 -1.61 6.63 5.50
N LEU A 104 -2.33 7.37 6.33
CA LEU A 104 -3.80 7.34 6.37
C LEU A 104 -4.42 7.82 5.06
N SER A 105 -3.87 8.88 4.45
CA SER A 105 -4.32 9.37 3.15
C SER A 105 -4.27 8.27 2.07
N GLY A 106 -3.17 7.52 2.01
CA GLY A 106 -3.03 6.37 1.11
C GLY A 106 -3.93 5.19 1.49
N ARG A 107 -4.08 4.89 2.79
CA ARG A 107 -4.90 3.78 3.30
C ARG A 107 -6.39 3.93 2.97
N PHE A 108 -6.88 5.16 2.95
CA PHE A 108 -8.28 5.50 2.63
C PHE A 108 -8.47 5.99 1.20
N ILE A 109 -7.40 6.02 0.39
CA ILE A 109 -7.38 6.53 -0.98
C ILE A 109 -8.05 7.90 -1.08
N ILE A 110 -7.61 8.85 -0.25
CA ILE A 110 -8.19 10.20 -0.23
C ILE A 110 -7.73 10.96 -1.47
N THR A 111 -8.64 11.12 -2.43
CA THR A 111 -8.38 11.83 -3.69
C THR A 111 -8.87 13.28 -3.70
N ALA A 112 -9.84 13.61 -2.84
CA ALA A 112 -10.45 14.93 -2.75
C ALA A 112 -10.67 15.34 -1.29
N LEU A 113 -10.70 16.65 -1.03
CA LEU A 113 -10.91 17.21 0.30
C LEU A 113 -12.04 18.26 0.29
N PRO A 114 -12.81 18.40 1.39
CA PRO A 114 -12.87 17.49 2.52
C PRO A 114 -13.59 16.19 2.12
N THR A 115 -13.10 15.06 2.62
CA THR A 115 -13.78 13.75 2.48
C THR A 115 -14.16 13.25 3.86
N ILE A 116 -15.41 12.80 4.00
CA ILE A 116 -15.94 12.31 5.28
C ILE A 116 -16.32 10.84 5.11
N TYR A 117 -15.89 10.03 6.08
CA TYR A 117 -16.28 8.64 6.19
C TYR A 117 -17.06 8.40 7.48
N HIS A 118 -18.14 7.63 7.35
CA HIS A 118 -18.79 6.97 8.47
C HIS A 118 -18.18 5.58 8.61
N CYS A 119 -17.80 5.19 9.81
CA CYS A 119 -17.36 3.84 10.14
C CYS A 119 -18.27 3.28 11.22
N LYS A 120 -18.74 2.05 11.03
CA LYS A 120 -19.43 1.31 12.08
C LYS A 120 -18.90 -0.11 12.12
N ASP A 121 -18.25 -0.48 13.21
CA ASP A 121 -17.67 -1.80 13.45
C ASP A 121 -16.78 -2.27 12.28
N GLY A 122 -15.93 -1.36 11.81
CA GLY A 122 -14.98 -1.59 10.71
C GLY A 122 -15.59 -1.49 9.29
N VAL A 123 -16.90 -1.24 9.17
CA VAL A 123 -17.56 -1.02 7.89
C VAL A 123 -17.59 0.47 7.56
N PHE A 124 -16.81 0.85 6.56
CA PHE A 124 -16.69 2.23 6.11
C PHE A 124 -17.71 2.57 5.03
N ARG A 125 -18.26 3.78 5.08
CA ARG A 125 -19.21 4.35 4.10
C ARG A 125 -18.82 5.80 3.84
N ARG A 126 -18.75 6.18 2.56
CA ARG A 126 -18.44 7.56 2.19
C ARG A 126 -19.69 8.43 2.34
N TYR A 127 -19.58 9.49 3.13
CA TYR A 127 -20.68 10.44 3.31
C TYR A 127 -20.90 11.27 2.03
N GLN A 128 -22.15 11.41 1.61
CA GLN A 128 -22.54 12.14 0.39
C GLN A 128 -23.57 13.25 0.65
N GLY A 129 -23.92 13.50 1.91
CA GLY A 129 -24.89 14.52 2.29
C GLY A 129 -24.35 15.96 2.25
N ALA A 130 -25.21 16.89 2.63
CA ALA A 130 -24.82 18.27 2.90
C ALA A 130 -23.86 18.32 4.09
N ARG A 131 -22.91 19.24 4.05
CA ARG A 131 -21.88 19.36 5.10
C ARG A 131 -22.31 20.37 6.16
N THR A 132 -23.55 20.24 6.64
CA THR A 132 -24.13 21.08 7.69
C THR A 132 -24.29 20.26 8.96
N LYS A 133 -24.29 20.94 10.10
CA LYS A 133 -24.45 20.30 11.42
C LYS A 133 -25.73 19.46 11.49
N ASP A 134 -26.84 20.02 11.02
CA ASP A 134 -28.15 19.35 11.08
C ASP A 134 -28.19 18.10 10.20
N ASP A 135 -27.53 18.12 9.04
CA ASP A 135 -27.47 16.95 8.16
C ASP A 135 -26.63 15.84 8.78
N PHE A 136 -25.48 16.17 9.41
CA PHE A 136 -24.68 15.21 10.16
C PHE A 136 -25.44 14.57 11.33
N LEU A 137 -26.19 15.38 12.09
CA LEU A 137 -27.01 14.88 13.18
C LEU A 137 -28.11 13.94 12.67
N SER A 138 -28.87 14.36 11.66
CA SER A 138 -29.93 13.53 11.08
C SER A 138 -29.38 12.25 10.43
N PHE A 139 -28.18 12.30 9.86
CA PHE A 139 -27.54 11.14 9.24
C PHE A 139 -27.25 10.02 10.24
N VAL A 140 -26.82 10.38 11.45
CA VAL A 140 -26.55 9.42 12.53
C VAL A 140 -27.83 8.99 13.22
N ASP A 141 -28.69 9.95 13.61
CA ASP A 141 -29.91 9.70 14.38
C ASP A 141 -30.94 8.88 13.58
N GLU A 142 -31.21 9.28 12.33
CA GLU A 142 -32.12 8.56 11.44
C GLU A 142 -31.47 7.34 10.76
N LYS A 143 -30.19 7.07 11.03
CA LYS A 143 -29.41 5.96 10.47
C LYS A 143 -29.40 5.91 8.93
N LYS A 144 -29.38 7.08 8.27
CA LYS A 144 -29.31 7.21 6.81
C LYS A 144 -28.11 6.50 6.20
N TRP A 145 -27.08 6.23 7.00
CA TRP A 145 -25.92 5.41 6.60
C TRP A 145 -26.30 3.98 6.18
N GLN A 146 -27.46 3.45 6.57
CA GLN A 146 -27.89 2.11 6.16
C GLN A 146 -28.14 2.00 4.65
N ASP A 147 -28.57 3.09 4.02
CA ASP A 147 -28.86 3.15 2.59
C ASP A 147 -27.61 3.37 1.75
N LEU A 148 -26.48 3.74 2.38
CA LEU A 148 -25.22 3.94 1.68
C LEU A 148 -24.47 2.62 1.51
N GLU A 149 -24.02 2.40 0.28
CA GLU A 149 -23.17 1.26 -0.04
C GLU A 149 -21.85 1.34 0.75
N PRO A 150 -21.48 0.27 1.47
CA PRO A 150 -20.20 0.22 2.15
C PRO A 150 -19.05 0.14 1.15
N VAL A 151 -17.90 0.69 1.55
CA VAL A 151 -16.65 0.48 0.82
C VAL A 151 -16.38 -1.02 0.81
N SER A 152 -16.19 -1.57 -0.39
CA SER A 152 -15.91 -3.00 -0.55
C SER A 152 -14.71 -3.44 0.30
N SER A 153 -14.77 -4.66 0.83
CA SER A 153 -13.72 -5.20 1.71
C SER A 153 -12.34 -5.28 1.05
N TRP A 154 -12.27 -5.41 -0.28
CA TRP A 154 -11.01 -5.41 -1.04
C TRP A 154 -10.30 -4.05 -1.01
N PHE A 155 -11.08 -2.97 -1.07
CA PHE A 155 -10.60 -1.58 -0.96
C PHE A 155 -10.74 -1.01 0.45
N GLY A 156 -11.15 -1.82 1.42
CA GLY A 156 -11.27 -1.41 2.81
C GLY A 156 -9.88 -1.10 3.41
N PRO A 157 -9.78 -0.11 4.31
CA PRO A 157 -8.50 0.34 4.86
C PRO A 157 -7.72 -0.81 5.53
N SER A 158 -8.40 -1.78 6.14
CA SER A 158 -7.79 -2.96 6.77
C SER A 158 -7.26 -4.02 5.79
N SER A 159 -7.45 -3.85 4.47
CA SER A 159 -7.01 -4.85 3.48
C SER A 159 -5.49 -4.83 3.26
N PHE A 160 -4.95 -5.95 2.81
CA PHE A 160 -3.54 -6.06 2.43
C PHE A 160 -3.14 -5.04 1.35
N LEU A 161 -4.04 -4.80 0.39
CA LEU A 161 -3.83 -3.82 -0.68
C LEU A 161 -3.71 -2.42 -0.10
N MET A 162 -4.58 -2.05 0.83
CA MET A 162 -4.55 -0.72 1.46
C MET A 162 -3.35 -0.54 2.39
N ASN A 163 -2.89 -1.61 3.05
CA ASN A 163 -1.62 -1.55 3.79
C ASN A 163 -0.43 -1.30 2.85
N THR A 164 -0.41 -1.96 1.70
CA THR A 164 0.61 -1.76 0.67
C THR A 164 0.56 -0.34 0.11
N MET A 165 -0.63 0.17 -0.20
CA MET A 165 -0.83 1.55 -0.68
C MET A 165 -0.38 2.59 0.35
N SER A 166 -0.72 2.39 1.62
CA SER A 166 -0.24 3.24 2.72
C SER A 166 1.29 3.26 2.77
N GLY A 167 1.94 2.10 2.65
CA GLY A 167 3.40 1.99 2.55
C GLY A 167 3.99 2.74 1.35
N LEU A 168 3.37 2.62 0.17
CA LEU A 168 3.80 3.33 -1.05
C LEU A 168 3.68 4.85 -0.91
N PHE A 169 2.61 5.35 -0.30
CA PHE A 169 2.45 6.78 -0.03
C PHE A 169 3.50 7.31 0.94
N LYS A 170 3.78 6.57 2.02
CA LYS A 170 4.86 6.90 2.96
C LYS A 170 6.21 6.91 2.26
N LEU A 171 6.49 5.92 1.42
CA LEU A 171 7.72 5.85 0.64
C LEU A 171 7.84 7.02 -0.34
N SER A 172 6.76 7.37 -1.04
CA SER A 172 6.73 8.52 -1.95
C SER A 172 7.05 9.84 -1.24
N MET A 173 6.41 10.07 -0.09
CA MET A 173 6.68 11.26 0.73
C MET A 173 8.10 11.28 1.28
N PHE A 174 8.63 10.13 1.68
CA PHE A 174 10.02 9.99 2.12
C PHE A 174 11.01 10.34 1.00
N ILE A 175 10.80 9.82 -0.22
CA ILE A 175 11.65 10.14 -1.38
C ILE A 175 11.64 11.65 -1.65
N ARG A 176 10.46 12.28 -1.64
CA ARG A 176 10.33 13.73 -1.80
C ARG A 176 11.08 14.49 -0.71
N HIS A 177 10.99 14.04 0.55
CA HIS A 177 11.71 14.65 1.66
C HIS A 177 13.23 14.55 1.47
N CYS A 178 13.73 13.37 1.05
CA CYS A 178 15.14 13.18 0.72
C CYS A 178 15.59 14.07 -0.45
N HIS A 179 14.77 14.22 -1.50
CA HIS A 179 15.07 15.08 -2.64
C HIS A 179 15.24 16.53 -2.18
N ASN A 180 14.26 17.05 -1.45
CA ASN A 180 14.30 18.41 -0.93
C ASN A 180 15.47 18.61 0.04
N TYR A 181 15.78 17.62 0.87
CA TYR A 181 16.95 17.67 1.74
C TYR A 181 18.26 17.75 0.94
N LEU A 182 18.42 16.93 -0.11
CA LEU A 182 19.61 16.93 -0.97
C LEU A 182 19.78 18.27 -1.72
N THR A 183 18.68 18.85 -2.20
CA THR A 183 18.72 20.09 -2.99
C THR A 183 18.83 21.34 -2.11
N GLU A 184 18.11 21.41 -0.98
CA GLU A 184 18.07 22.59 -0.13
C GLU A 184 19.19 22.62 0.92
N GLN A 185 19.50 21.49 1.57
CA GLN A 185 20.48 21.46 2.68
C GLN A 185 21.89 21.13 2.19
N ILE A 186 22.03 20.18 1.27
CA ILE A 186 23.35 19.78 0.73
C ILE A 186 23.71 20.64 -0.50
N GLY A 187 22.74 21.36 -1.08
CA GLY A 187 22.96 22.26 -2.22
C GLY A 187 23.26 21.52 -3.53
N ILE A 188 22.92 20.22 -3.61
CA ILE A 188 23.11 19.45 -4.84
C ILE A 188 22.14 20.00 -5.89
N PRO A 189 22.60 20.28 -7.12
CA PRO A 189 21.71 20.69 -8.19
C PRO A 189 20.67 19.61 -8.47
N VAL A 190 19.49 20.00 -8.93
CA VAL A 190 18.33 19.10 -9.13
C VAL A 190 18.67 17.88 -9.99
N TRP A 191 19.52 18.01 -11.02
CA TRP A 191 19.95 16.88 -11.83
C TRP A 191 20.79 15.86 -11.04
N GLY A 192 21.58 16.31 -10.06
CA GLY A 192 22.42 15.46 -9.24
C GLY A 192 21.62 14.65 -8.21
N SER A 193 20.52 15.20 -7.68
CA SER A 193 19.65 14.40 -6.81
C SER A 193 18.92 13.31 -7.62
N TYR A 194 18.52 13.59 -8.86
CA TYR A 194 17.93 12.58 -9.74
C TYR A 194 18.90 11.45 -10.11
N THR A 195 20.18 11.74 -10.34
CA THR A 195 21.17 10.68 -10.62
C THR A 195 21.37 9.78 -9.40
N ILE A 196 21.40 10.34 -8.19
CA ILE A 196 21.48 9.55 -6.95
C ILE A 196 20.25 8.63 -6.80
N PHE A 197 19.04 9.15 -7.01
CA PHE A 197 17.84 8.32 -6.95
C PHE A 197 17.82 7.24 -8.03
N ALA A 198 18.26 7.54 -9.25
CA ALA A 198 18.34 6.56 -10.34
C ALA A 198 19.32 5.42 -10.03
N LEU A 199 20.47 5.73 -9.43
CA LEU A 199 21.42 4.70 -8.99
C LEU A 199 20.85 3.88 -7.82
N ALA A 200 20.17 4.51 -6.87
CA ALA A 200 19.54 3.82 -5.75
C ALA A 200 18.42 2.87 -6.20
N THR A 201 17.58 3.28 -7.16
CA THR A 201 16.52 2.42 -7.72
C THR A 201 17.08 1.30 -8.57
N LEU A 202 18.17 1.53 -9.31
CA LEU A 202 18.86 0.48 -10.06
C LEU A 202 19.44 -0.58 -9.12
N PHE A 203 20.10 -0.15 -8.04
CA PHE A 203 20.69 -1.06 -7.06
C PHE A 203 19.61 -1.83 -6.27
N SER A 204 18.54 -1.15 -5.84
CA SER A 204 17.43 -1.83 -5.15
C SER A 204 16.69 -2.80 -6.06
N GLY A 205 16.48 -2.44 -7.34
CA GLY A 205 15.89 -3.34 -8.33
C GLY A 205 16.76 -4.58 -8.59
N LEU A 206 18.08 -4.41 -8.72
CA LEU A 206 19.01 -5.53 -8.91
C LEU A 206 19.03 -6.47 -7.70
N THR A 207 19.08 -5.91 -6.48
CA THR A 207 19.07 -6.70 -5.24
C THR A 207 17.74 -7.44 -5.05
N LEU A 208 16.60 -6.79 -5.27
CA LEU A 208 15.28 -7.44 -5.24
C LEU A 208 15.15 -8.53 -6.32
N GLY A 209 15.68 -8.31 -7.51
CA GLY A 209 15.72 -9.30 -8.59
C GLY A 209 16.52 -10.55 -8.20
N LEU A 210 17.73 -10.37 -7.64
CA LEU A 210 18.55 -11.49 -7.16
C LEU A 210 17.88 -12.25 -6.01
N ILE A 211 17.25 -11.55 -5.08
CA ILE A 211 16.49 -12.16 -3.98
C ILE A 211 15.30 -12.97 -4.54
N LEU A 212 14.58 -12.44 -5.54
CA LEU A 212 13.46 -13.15 -6.17
C LEU A 212 13.93 -14.43 -6.86
N VAL A 213 15.03 -14.38 -7.61
CA VAL A 213 15.65 -15.58 -8.22
C VAL A 213 16.02 -16.60 -7.15
N PHE A 214 16.66 -16.17 -6.07
CA PHE A 214 17.01 -17.05 -4.95
C PHE A 214 15.77 -17.72 -4.32
N ILE A 215 14.70 -16.96 -4.10
CA ILE A 215 13.43 -17.50 -3.60
C ILE A 215 12.83 -18.48 -4.60
N ALA A 216 12.85 -18.17 -5.91
CA ALA A 216 12.35 -19.07 -6.94
C ALA A 216 13.14 -20.38 -6.98
N ASP A 217 14.47 -20.35 -6.82
CA ASP A 217 15.31 -21.54 -6.73
C ASP A 217 15.04 -22.35 -5.45
N CYS A 218 14.68 -21.69 -4.34
CA CYS A 218 14.26 -22.37 -3.10
C CYS A 218 12.86 -23.00 -3.20
N VAL A 219 11.91 -22.34 -3.87
CA VAL A 219 10.50 -22.76 -3.97
C VAL A 219 10.32 -23.81 -5.07
N PHE A 220 11.04 -23.67 -6.18
CA PHE A 220 11.11 -24.63 -7.27
C PHE A 220 12.53 -25.20 -7.34
N PRO A 221 12.95 -26.03 -6.36
CA PRO A 221 14.24 -26.69 -6.46
C PRO A 221 14.20 -27.48 -7.75
N SER A 222 15.11 -27.15 -8.69
CA SER A 222 15.19 -27.87 -9.95
C SER A 222 15.34 -29.35 -9.60
N ARG A 223 14.26 -30.12 -9.79
CA ARG A 223 14.32 -31.56 -9.74
C ARG A 223 15.14 -31.95 -10.96
N ARG A 224 16.47 -31.88 -10.85
CA ARG A 224 17.34 -32.77 -11.60
C ARG A 224 16.96 -34.16 -11.14
N PHE A 225 16.01 -34.76 -11.84
CA PHE A 225 15.84 -36.20 -11.89
C PHE A 225 17.13 -36.77 -12.50
N SER A 226 18.19 -36.85 -11.69
CA SER A 226 19.27 -37.78 -11.94
C SER A 226 18.72 -39.13 -11.51
N SER A 227 17.93 -39.77 -12.37
CA SER A 227 17.48 -41.13 -12.14
C SER A 227 18.73 -42.02 -12.18
N PRO A 228 19.08 -42.72 -11.08
CA PRO A 228 20.22 -43.66 -11.09
C PRO A 228 20.12 -44.69 -12.23
N ASN A 229 18.88 -45.00 -12.65
CA ASN A 229 18.59 -45.92 -13.74
C ASN A 229 19.05 -45.44 -15.13
N TYR A 230 19.24 -44.13 -15.36
CA TYR A 230 19.74 -43.65 -16.66
C TYR A 230 21.21 -44.00 -16.87
N TYR A 231 22.05 -43.83 -15.84
CA TYR A 231 23.45 -44.23 -15.89
C TYR A 231 23.60 -45.75 -15.96
N GLN A 232 22.79 -46.49 -15.21
CA GLN A 232 22.82 -47.95 -15.22
C GLN A 232 22.36 -48.54 -16.56
N LYS A 233 21.33 -47.96 -17.19
CA LYS A 233 20.86 -48.36 -18.53
C LYS A 233 21.89 -48.02 -19.61
N LYS A 234 22.54 -46.86 -19.53
CA LYS A 234 23.63 -46.48 -20.45
C LYS A 234 24.83 -47.43 -20.33
N GLN A 235 25.15 -47.86 -19.11
CA GLN A 235 26.25 -48.78 -18.85
C GLN A 235 25.94 -50.21 -19.32
N ALA A 236 24.71 -50.68 -19.09
CA ALA A 236 24.23 -51.96 -19.59
C ALA A 236 24.17 -52.01 -21.12
N LEU A 237 23.74 -50.93 -21.78
CA LEU A 237 23.72 -50.83 -23.25
C LEU A 237 25.13 -50.85 -23.84
N LYS A 238 26.07 -50.15 -23.18
CA LYS A 238 27.48 -50.13 -23.59
C LYS A 238 28.14 -51.51 -23.43
N GLN A 239 27.78 -52.23 -22.37
CA GLN A 239 28.25 -53.58 -22.10
C GLN A 239 27.65 -54.60 -23.08
N ALA A 240 26.38 -54.43 -23.47
CA ALA A 240 25.74 -55.24 -24.50
C ALA A 240 26.35 -55.01 -25.90
N ARG A 241 26.69 -53.77 -26.27
CA ARG A 241 27.41 -53.48 -27.53
C ARG A 241 28.79 -54.14 -27.59
N LEU A 242 29.52 -54.14 -26.47
CA LEU A 242 30.84 -54.77 -26.38
C LEU A 242 30.76 -56.30 -26.51
N MET A 243 29.74 -56.92 -25.89
CA MET A 243 29.48 -58.36 -26.05
C MET A 243 29.13 -58.72 -27.49
N LYS A 244 28.34 -57.87 -28.17
CA LYS A 244 27.98 -58.08 -29.57
C LYS A 244 29.20 -57.98 -30.50
N GLN A 245 30.12 -57.06 -30.24
CA GLN A 245 31.39 -57.00 -30.98
C GLN A 245 32.27 -58.22 -30.75
N LEU A 246 32.30 -58.76 -29.53
CA LEU A 246 33.04 -59.99 -29.21
C LEU A 246 32.41 -61.25 -29.83
N GLU A 247 31.08 -61.31 -29.93
CA GLU A 247 30.39 -62.40 -30.65
C GLU A 247 30.68 -62.37 -32.15
N VAL A 248 30.68 -61.17 -32.76
CA VAL A 248 31.06 -61.01 -34.18
C VAL A 248 32.53 -61.37 -34.41
N GLU A 249 33.45 -61.02 -33.50
CA GLU A 249 34.85 -61.47 -33.58
C GLU A 249 35.01 -62.98 -33.36
N HIS A 250 34.11 -63.63 -32.62
CA HIS A 250 34.17 -65.08 -32.38
C HIS A 250 33.53 -65.90 -33.52
N GLU A 251 32.54 -65.33 -34.21
CA GLU A 251 31.95 -65.94 -35.41
C GLU A 251 32.84 -65.76 -36.65
N ALA A 252 33.75 -64.78 -36.66
CA ALA A 252 34.72 -64.55 -37.74
C ALA A 252 35.87 -65.59 -37.84
N ASP A 253 35.92 -66.59 -36.96
CA ASP A 253 36.81 -67.76 -37.08
C ASP A 253 36.16 -68.92 -37.87
N GLY A 254 34.95 -68.71 -38.40
CA GLY A 254 34.22 -69.67 -39.22
C GLY A 254 33.50 -69.01 -40.40
N GLU A 255 34.18 -69.06 -41.54
CA GLU A 255 33.74 -68.66 -42.89
C GLU A 255 33.99 -67.20 -43.30
N GLU A 256 34.59 -67.09 -44.48
CA GLU A 256 35.26 -65.92 -45.06
C GLU A 256 34.29 -64.87 -45.61
N GLU A 257 34.72 -63.61 -45.45
CA GLU A 257 34.55 -62.42 -46.28
C GLU A 257 33.15 -61.89 -46.70
N ASP A 258 33.08 -60.56 -46.57
CA ASP A 258 32.20 -59.58 -47.20
C ASP A 258 30.73 -59.48 -46.73
N GLU A 259 30.44 -58.45 -45.92
CA GLU A 259 29.30 -57.55 -46.18
C GLU A 259 29.48 -56.21 -45.44
N GLU A 260 29.16 -55.13 -46.15
CA GLU A 260 29.34 -53.73 -45.78
C GLU A 260 28.38 -53.33 -44.62
N GLU A 261 28.90 -52.73 -43.55
CA GLU A 261 28.05 -52.05 -42.55
C GLU A 261 28.03 -50.53 -42.78
N GLU A 262 26.91 -50.04 -43.30
CA GLU A 262 26.52 -48.63 -43.27
C GLU A 262 26.20 -48.21 -41.82
N GLU A 263 26.96 -47.27 -41.26
CA GLU A 263 26.59 -46.60 -40.01
C GLU A 263 25.38 -45.66 -40.23
N GLU A 264 24.17 -46.19 -40.12
CA GLU A 264 22.96 -45.37 -39.89
C GLU A 264 22.84 -45.03 -38.39
N ASP A 265 23.23 -43.80 -38.03
CA ASP A 265 22.98 -43.22 -36.70
C ASP A 265 21.49 -42.86 -36.56
N TYR A 266 20.73 -43.83 -36.06
CA TYR A 266 19.31 -43.75 -35.73
C TYR A 266 19.10 -43.40 -34.23
N TYR A 267 18.33 -42.32 -34.00
CA TYR A 267 17.72 -41.79 -32.77
C TYR A 267 18.47 -40.75 -31.90
N ASP A 268 18.02 -39.49 -31.98
CA ASP A 268 17.48 -38.78 -30.81
C ASP A 268 16.32 -37.86 -31.25
N ARG A 269 15.13 -38.43 -31.36
CA ARG A 269 13.86 -37.70 -31.53
C ARG A 269 12.85 -38.28 -30.55
N ASP A 270 13.09 -38.11 -29.26
CA ASP A 270 12.13 -38.53 -28.22
C ASP A 270 12.09 -37.61 -26.99
N GLN A 271 12.52 -36.34 -27.13
CA GLN A 271 12.40 -35.35 -26.04
C GLN A 271 11.42 -34.19 -26.30
N ASP A 272 10.77 -34.14 -27.48
CA ASP A 272 9.80 -33.08 -27.79
C ASP A 272 8.33 -33.51 -27.62
N ASP A 273 8.03 -34.81 -27.55
CA ASP A 273 6.64 -35.30 -27.55
C ASP A 273 6.01 -35.49 -26.15
N LEU A 274 6.79 -35.35 -25.07
CA LEU A 274 6.28 -35.49 -23.70
C LEU A 274 5.72 -34.19 -23.10
N TRP A 275 6.05 -33.03 -23.67
CA TRP A 275 5.49 -31.73 -23.24
C TRP A 275 4.10 -31.43 -23.85
N ARG A 276 3.69 -32.15 -24.91
CA ARG A 276 2.44 -31.85 -25.63
C ARG A 276 1.22 -32.64 -25.12
N ARG A 277 1.38 -33.55 -24.15
CA ARG A 277 0.32 -34.48 -23.66
C ARG A 277 -0.30 -34.13 -22.30
N GLY A 278 -0.31 -32.84 -21.94
CA GLY A 278 -0.91 -32.34 -20.71
C GLY A 278 -2.25 -31.62 -20.90
N VAL A 279 -3.22 -32.21 -21.60
CA VAL A 279 -4.61 -31.70 -21.61
C VAL A 279 -5.55 -32.85 -21.28
N PRO A 280 -6.33 -32.82 -20.18
CA PRO A 280 -7.24 -33.89 -19.85
C PRO A 280 -8.48 -33.82 -20.76
N GLU A 281 -8.68 -34.88 -21.54
CA GLU A 281 -9.82 -35.11 -22.42
C GLU A 281 -11.06 -35.51 -21.62
N GLY A 282 -12.20 -34.85 -21.84
CA GLY A 282 -13.46 -35.26 -21.21
C GLY A 282 -14.66 -34.33 -21.40
N ARG A 283 -15.28 -34.31 -22.59
CA ARG A 283 -16.73 -34.06 -22.79
C ARG A 283 -17.18 -34.47 -24.20
N PRO A 284 -18.34 -35.13 -24.39
CA PRO A 284 -18.73 -35.73 -25.68
C PRO A 284 -19.36 -34.72 -26.66
N GLU A 285 -19.04 -34.91 -27.93
CA GLU A 285 -19.64 -34.25 -29.11
C GLU A 285 -21.13 -34.61 -29.29
N PRO A 286 -22.01 -33.64 -29.65
CA PRO A 286 -23.25 -33.91 -30.33
C PRO A 286 -23.13 -33.70 -31.85
N ARG A 287 -23.63 -34.71 -32.56
CA ARG A 287 -23.70 -34.89 -34.02
C ARG A 287 -24.01 -33.62 -34.83
N THR A 288 -23.27 -33.50 -35.94
CA THR A 288 -23.54 -32.63 -37.09
C THR A 288 -24.85 -32.99 -37.79
N GLY A 289 -25.57 -31.94 -38.22
CA GLY A 289 -26.72 -31.99 -39.12
C GLY A 289 -26.94 -30.64 -39.80
N ASP A 290 -26.59 -30.59 -41.09
CA ASP A 290 -27.14 -29.81 -42.20
C ASP A 290 -26.98 -28.26 -42.34
N LEU A 291 -26.34 -27.88 -43.47
CA LEU A 291 -26.56 -26.72 -44.38
C LEU A 291 -25.94 -25.32 -44.05
N PRO A 292 -25.67 -24.46 -45.07
CA PRO A 292 -24.65 -24.57 -46.11
C PRO A 292 -23.68 -23.36 -46.13
N GLU A 293 -22.57 -23.53 -46.85
CA GLU A 293 -21.54 -22.52 -47.12
C GLU A 293 -22.10 -21.29 -47.85
N ASP A 294 -21.94 -20.11 -47.25
CA ASP A 294 -21.58 -18.89 -47.99
C ASP A 294 -21.15 -17.79 -47.01
N THR A 295 -20.21 -16.95 -47.46
CA THR A 295 -19.79 -15.66 -46.84
C THR A 295 -18.68 -15.61 -45.78
N VAL A 296 -17.51 -16.22 -46.00
CA VAL A 296 -16.26 -15.59 -45.50
C VAL A 296 -15.08 -15.84 -46.47
N ARG A 297 -15.19 -15.32 -47.70
CA ARG A 297 -14.04 -15.24 -48.61
C ARG A 297 -14.05 -13.88 -49.34
N ARG A 298 -12.92 -13.15 -49.24
CA ARG A 298 -12.62 -11.77 -49.67
C ARG A 298 -13.04 -10.71 -48.63
N ARG A 299 -12.16 -9.82 -48.14
CA ARG A 299 -11.00 -9.20 -48.80
C ARG A 299 -9.82 -9.08 -47.84
N VAL A 300 -8.68 -9.64 -48.25
CA VAL A 300 -7.35 -9.11 -47.98
C VAL A 300 -6.88 -8.51 -49.32
N LEU A 301 -6.16 -7.38 -49.24
CA LEU A 301 -5.54 -6.60 -50.33
C LEU A 301 -6.53 -5.70 -51.11
N GLY A 302 -6.32 -4.40 -51.25
CA GLY A 302 -5.19 -3.52 -50.93
C GLY A 302 -5.30 -2.25 -51.77
N THR A 303 -4.48 -1.24 -51.45
CA THR A 303 -4.14 -0.04 -52.26
C THR A 303 -5.31 0.93 -52.53
N GLY A 304 -5.19 2.25 -52.43
CA GLY A 304 -4.05 3.15 -52.58
C GLY A 304 -4.57 4.37 -53.37
N ASP A 305 -4.00 5.54 -53.10
CA ASP A 305 -4.02 6.77 -53.91
C ASP A 305 -5.04 7.87 -53.53
N ASP A 306 -4.45 8.97 -53.00
CA ASP A 306 -4.49 10.37 -53.47
C ASP A 306 -5.83 11.00 -53.90
N GLU A 307 -6.20 12.13 -53.27
CA GLU A 307 -6.17 13.47 -53.87
C GLU A 307 -6.83 14.54 -52.97
N GLU A 308 -6.40 15.77 -53.19
CA GLU A 308 -6.68 17.03 -52.48
C GLU A 308 -8.07 17.63 -52.81
N ASP A 309 -8.28 18.84 -52.28
CA ASP A 309 -9.34 19.83 -52.54
C ASP A 309 -10.67 19.65 -51.78
N GLU A 310 -11.44 20.66 -51.40
CA GLU A 310 -11.34 22.09 -51.08
C GLU A 310 -12.82 22.47 -50.78
N GLU A 311 -13.04 23.51 -49.97
CA GLU A 311 -14.23 24.39 -49.97
C GLU A 311 -15.58 24.03 -49.26
N ASP A 312 -15.94 24.99 -48.39
CA ASP A 312 -17.26 25.57 -48.04
C ASP A 312 -18.40 24.70 -47.47
N THR A 313 -18.67 24.86 -46.15
CA THR A 313 -19.86 25.59 -45.62
C THR A 313 -19.84 25.68 -44.09
#